data_AF-A0A2T2WMQ4-F1
#
_entry.id   AF-A0A2T2WMQ4-F1
#
_cell.length_a   1.000
_cell.length_b   1.000
_cell.length_c   1.000
_cell.angle_alpha   90.00
_cell.angle_beta   90.00
_cell.angle_gamma   90.00
#
_symmetry.space_group_name_H-M   'P 1'
#
loop_
_entity.id
_entity.type
_entity.pdbx_description
1 polymer ?
#
loop_
_entity_poly.entity_id
_entity_poly.type
_entity_poly.pdbx_seq_one_letter_code
_entity_poly.pdbx_strand_id
1 'polypeptide(L)'
;MGVLTDNRRVVVTLPHHLVDALDQVASGEGRHRSELIRESVEYYLAEQRRQEIRQALIEGYQEMGFLNSALAEERWDVVGFSKE
;
A
#
# COMPACT_ATOMS: atom_id res chain seq x y z
N MET A 1 -23.01 -3.37 9.59
CA MET A 1 -23.28 -3.55 8.15
C MET A 1 -22.21 -4.47 7.60
N GLY A 2 -22.52 -5.75 7.43
CA GLY A 2 -21.55 -6.74 6.94
C GLY A 2 -21.15 -6.39 5.51
N VAL A 3 -19.84 -6.31 5.26
CA VAL A 3 -19.32 -6.19 3.90
C VAL A 3 -19.70 -7.47 3.17
N LEU A 4 -20.60 -7.36 2.18
CA LEU A 4 -20.85 -8.45 1.25
C LEU A 4 -19.56 -8.63 0.45
N THR A 5 -18.79 -9.66 0.76
CA THR A 5 -17.64 -10.08 -0.05
C THR A 5 -18.19 -10.77 -1.30
N ASP A 6 -18.69 -9.97 -2.23
CA ASP A 6 -19.10 -10.46 -3.54
C ASP A 6 -17.83 -10.85 -4.32
N ASN A 7 -17.57 -12.15 -4.39
CA ASN A 7 -16.43 -12.67 -5.12
C ASN A 7 -16.74 -12.69 -6.62
N ARG A 8 -16.08 -11.80 -7.38
CA ARG A 8 -16.15 -11.82 -8.84
C ARG A 8 -15.17 -12.84 -9.43
N ARG A 9 -15.68 -13.79 -10.22
CA ARG A 9 -14.83 -14.73 -10.97
C ARG A 9 -14.14 -14.03 -12.14
N VAL A 10 -12.82 -14.18 -12.23
CA VAL A 10 -12.00 -13.71 -13.34
C VAL A 10 -11.29 -14.90 -13.96
N VAL A 11 -11.29 -15.01 -15.29
CA VAL A 11 -10.51 -16.01 -16.04
C VAL A 11 -9.32 -15.30 -16.66
N VAL A 12 -8.12 -15.79 -16.38
CA VAL A 12 -6.86 -15.23 -16.89
C VAL A 12 -6.13 -16.27 -17.73
N THR A 13 -5.43 -15.82 -18.76
CA THR A 13 -4.52 -16.66 -19.54
C THR A 13 -3.09 -16.33 -19.10
N LEU A 14 -2.34 -17.36 -18.71
CA LEU A 14 -0.96 -17.23 -18.26
C LEU A 14 -0.06 -18.11 -19.14
N PRO A 15 1.19 -17.70 -19.40
CA PRO A 15 2.20 -18.56 -20.01
C PRO A 15 2.37 -19.88 -19.25
N HIS A 16 2.60 -20.98 -19.98
CA HIS A 16 2.70 -22.32 -19.41
C HIS A 16 3.72 -22.39 -18.27
N HIS A 17 4.91 -21.82 -18.47
CA HIS A 17 5.97 -21.82 -17.45
C HIS A 17 5.56 -21.16 -16.12
N LEU A 18 4.67 -20.16 -16.14
CA LEU A 18 4.16 -19.55 -14.91
C LEU A 18 3.15 -20.44 -14.21
N VAL A 19 2.31 -21.14 -14.98
CA VAL A 19 1.36 -22.11 -14.41
C VAL A 19 2.12 -23.27 -13.78
N ASP A 20 3.16 -23.78 -14.44
CA ASP A 20 4.01 -24.86 -13.93
C ASP A 20 4.71 -24.46 -12.62
N ALA A 21 5.27 -23.25 -12.56
CA ALA A 21 5.87 -22.72 -11.34
C ALA A 21 4.85 -22.57 -10.22
N LEU A 22 3.64 -22.07 -10.52
CA LEU A 22 2.55 -21.94 -9.56
C LEU A 22 2.12 -23.32 -9.03
N ASP A 23 2.11 -24.35 -9.88
CA ASP A 23 1.79 -25.72 -9.50
C ASP A 23 2.81 -26.33 -8.57
N GLN A 24 4.09 -26.07 -8.82
CA GLN A 24 5.16 -26.52 -7.96
C GLN A 24 5.06 -25.89 -6.56
N VAL A 25 4.77 -24.59 -6.47
CA VAL A 25 4.59 -23.91 -5.18
C VAL A 25 3.32 -24.39 -4.47
N ALA A 26 2.19 -24.44 -5.20
CA ALA A 26 0.91 -24.88 -4.67
C ALA A 26 0.99 -26.32 -4.10
N SER A 27 1.64 -27.23 -4.82
CA SER A 27 1.83 -28.61 -4.36
C SER A 27 2.79 -28.71 -3.17
N GLY A 28 3.86 -27.92 -3.16
CA GLY A 28 4.81 -27.87 -2.03
C GLY A 28 4.18 -27.35 -0.74
N GLU A 29 3.25 -26.38 -0.83
CA GLU A 29 2.58 -25.77 0.32
C GLU A 29 1.23 -26.42 0.67
N GLY A 30 0.72 -27.34 -0.16
CA GLY A 30 -0.60 -27.95 0.02
C GLY A 30 -1.77 -26.98 -0.22
N ARG A 31 -1.59 -26.01 -1.12
CA ARG A 31 -2.51 -24.90 -1.37
C ARG A 31 -3.09 -24.93 -2.79
N HIS A 32 -4.13 -24.16 -3.03
CA HIS A 32 -4.70 -24.01 -4.37
C HIS A 32 -4.06 -22.86 -5.15
N ARG A 33 -3.92 -23.03 -6.48
CA ARG A 33 -3.45 -21.99 -7.42
C ARG A 33 -4.20 -20.67 -7.25
N SER A 34 -5.51 -20.73 -7.04
CA SER A 34 -6.38 -19.56 -6.87
C SER A 34 -6.10 -18.76 -5.60
N GLU A 35 -5.59 -19.40 -4.54
CA GLU A 35 -5.17 -18.72 -3.32
C GLU A 35 -3.88 -17.95 -3.55
N LEU A 36 -2.89 -18.59 -4.16
CA LEU A 36 -1.61 -17.96 -4.50
C LEU A 36 -1.81 -16.77 -5.45
N ILE A 37 -2.66 -16.91 -6.47
CA ILE A 37 -2.98 -15.81 -7.39
C ILE A 37 -3.65 -14.66 -6.62
N ARG A 38 -4.61 -14.95 -5.74
CA ARG A 38 -5.30 -13.91 -4.97
C ARG A 38 -4.33 -13.14 -4.08
N GLU A 39 -3.50 -13.83 -3.31
CA GLU A 39 -2.51 -13.19 -2.44
C GLU A 39 -1.50 -12.36 -3.23
N SER A 40 -1.04 -12.88 -4.37
CA SER A 40 -0.12 -12.15 -5.24
C SER A 40 -0.74 -10.85 -5.76
N VAL A 41 -2.02 -10.89 -6.15
CA VAL A 41 -2.76 -9.71 -6.60
C VAL A 41 -2.98 -8.71 -5.46
N GLU A 42 -3.40 -9.18 -4.29
CA GLU A 42 -3.57 -8.33 -3.10
C GLU A 42 -2.27 -7.63 -2.72
N TYR A 43 -1.16 -8.38 -2.70
CA TYR A 43 0.17 -7.86 -2.44
C TYR A 43 0.57 -6.79 -3.47
N TYR A 44 0.40 -7.09 -4.76
CA TYR A 44 0.74 -6.15 -5.84
C TYR A 44 -0.03 -4.83 -5.72
N LEU A 45 -1.34 -4.91 -5.46
CA LEU A 45 -2.17 -3.70 -5.33
C LEU A 45 -1.81 -2.90 -4.07
N ALA A 46 -1.52 -3.55 -2.95
CA ALA A 46 -1.07 -2.89 -1.72
C ALA A 46 0.28 -2.18 -1.93
N GLU A 47 1.19 -2.81 -2.68
CA GLU A 47 2.49 -2.25 -3.05
C GLU A 47 2.32 -0.98 -3.89
N GLN A 48 1.51 -1.04 -4.96
CA GLN A 48 1.23 0.11 -5.82
C GLN A 48 0.66 1.28 -5.02
N ARG A 49 -0.34 1.04 -4.17
CA ARG A 49 -0.93 2.08 -3.33
C ARG A 49 0.09 2.70 -2.37
N ARG A 50 1.02 1.90 -1.82
CA ARG A 50 2.07 2.42 -0.95
C ARG A 50 3.03 3.34 -1.71
N GLN A 51 3.36 3.00 -2.95
CA GLN A 51 4.20 3.84 -3.81
C GLN A 51 3.51 5.15 -4.15
N GLU A 52 2.21 5.11 -4.51
CA GLU A 52 1.40 6.31 -4.76
C GLU A 52 1.36 7.25 -3.56
N ILE A 53 1.08 6.73 -2.35
CA ILE A 53 1.05 7.53 -1.13
C ILE A 53 2.43 8.15 -0.86
N ARG A 54 3.51 7.39 -1.04
CA ARG A 54 4.87 7.90 -0.85
C ARG A 54 5.17 9.03 -1.83
N GLN A 55 4.78 8.89 -3.09
CA GLN A 55 5.00 9.91 -4.11
C GLN A 55 4.21 11.18 -3.79
N ALA A 56 2.93 11.06 -3.44
CA ALA A 56 2.11 12.19 -3.03
C ALA A 56 2.67 12.92 -1.80
N LEU A 57 3.22 12.18 -0.83
CA LEU A 57 3.90 12.78 0.32
C LEU A 57 5.13 13.58 -0.11
N ILE A 58 5.99 13.01 -0.96
CA ILE A 58 7.19 13.69 -1.45
C ILE A 58 6.82 15.00 -2.14
N GLU A 59 5.84 14.96 -3.04
CA GLU A 59 5.37 16.13 -3.78
C GLU A 59 4.82 17.20 -2.83
N GLY A 60 3.95 16.82 -1.89
CA GLY A 60 3.39 17.76 -0.91
C GLY A 60 4.46 18.40 -0.02
N TYR A 61 5.48 17.65 0.40
CA TYR A 61 6.60 18.20 1.17
C TYR A 61 7.47 19.16 0.36
N GLN A 62 7.66 18.89 -0.93
CA GLN A 62 8.40 19.79 -1.82
C GLN A 62 7.63 21.08 -2.08
N GLU A 63 6.32 20.99 -2.32
CA GLU A 63 5.46 22.15 -2.53
C GLU A 63 5.41 23.06 -1.31
N MET A 64 5.31 22.47 -0.11
CA MET A 64 5.23 23.20 1.15
C MET A 64 6.60 23.51 1.77
N GLY A 65 7.71 23.13 1.14
CA GLY A 65 9.05 23.20 1.72
C GLY A 65 9.40 24.58 2.25
N PHE A 66 9.14 25.64 1.46
CA PHE A 66 9.39 27.02 1.87
C PHE A 66 8.57 27.43 3.10
N LEU A 67 7.26 27.14 3.11
CA LEU A 67 6.38 27.48 4.22
C LEU A 67 6.75 26.71 5.49
N ASN A 68 7.03 25.41 5.36
CA ASN A 68 7.46 24.56 6.47
C ASN A 68 8.78 25.06 7.08
N SER A 69 9.74 25.49 6.26
CA SER A 69 10.99 26.10 6.74
C SER A 69 10.74 27.43 7.46
N ALA A 70 9.93 28.32 6.88
CA ALA A 70 9.61 29.61 7.49
C ALA A 70 8.92 29.45 8.86
N LEU A 71 7.97 28.51 8.97
CA LEU A 71 7.33 28.18 10.25
C LEU A 71 8.30 27.57 11.24
N ALA A 72 9.21 26.68 10.81
CA ALA A 72 10.17 26.05 11.70
C ALA A 72 11.19 27.06 12.30
N GLU A 73 11.48 28.13 11.57
CA GLU A 73 12.36 29.22 12.02
C GLU A 73 11.62 30.28 12.84
N GLU A 74 10.29 30.25 12.87
CA GLU A 74 9.47 31.16 13.66
C GLU A 74 9.69 30.90 15.16
N ARG A 75 10.01 31.96 15.92
CA ARG A 75 10.10 31.85 17.39
C ARG A 75 8.69 31.76 17.95
N TRP A 76 8.33 30.59 18.47
CA TRP A 76 7.16 30.47 19.34
C TRP A 76 7.44 31.16 20.67
N ASP A 77 6.86 32.34 20.84
CA ASP A 77 6.71 32.95 22.15
C ASP A 77 5.75 32.07 22.96
N VAL A 78 6.29 31.18 23.77
CA VAL A 78 5.50 30.36 24.71
C VAL A 78 4.92 31.34 25.73
N VAL A 79 3.69 31.81 25.47
CA VAL A 79 2.89 32.51 26.48
C VAL A 79 2.76 31.53 27.65
N GLY A 80 3.44 31.85 28.74
CA GLY A 80 3.62 30.96 29.87
C GLY A 80 2.30 30.37 30.34
N PHE A 81 2.25 29.04 30.40
CA PHE A 81 1.25 28.36 31.21
C PHE A 81 1.55 28.72 32.67
N SER A 82 0.94 29.79 33.15
CA SER A 82 0.89 30.10 34.58
C SER A 82 0.11 28.97 35.24
N LYS A 83 0.82 28.09 35.94
CA LYS A 83 0.23 27.16 36.88
C LYS A 83 -0.17 27.98 38.12
N GLU A 84 -1.46 28.24 38.26
CA GLU A 84 -2.08 28.46 39.57
C GLU A 84 -2.32 27.13 40.27
#